data_AF-A0A6J3R2U9-F1
#
_entry.id   AF-A0A6J3R2U9-F1
#
_cell.length_a   1.000
_cell.length_b   1.000
_cell.length_c   1.000
_cell.angle_alpha   90.00
_cell.angle_beta   90.00
_cell.angle_gamma   90.00
#
_symmetry.space_group_name_H-M   'P 1'
#
loop_
_entity.id
_entity.type
_entity.pdbx_description
1 polymer ?
#
loop_
_entity_poly.entity_id
_entity_poly.type
_entity_poly.pdbx_seq_one_letter_code
_entity_poly.pdbx_strand_id
1 'polypeptide(L)'
;MTTEVILHYRPYESETTQLPKIAEKAIQDFPTRPLSRFIPWFPHDGSRLPLKPKRLPPVISEEATEDVRQYLTISEHDIKLQSYDCTVDLLEFQPNLKKKKHLIRSHTLNEQTNSGSLDEQSEKRKRHKKRSWSVSLPSSNCTENIFPLSEKLQDSLKALNLHSFYRARWTIEHTICNNQTLEDIWEKLNRIIRCNELPSCNATIQRHLGQIWVFCDVMYCEYVGGLLKGRLALTGKINLFVHKYGLIFSM
;
A
#
# COMPACT_ATOMS: atom_id res chain seq x y z
N MET A 1 8.88 37.49 -47.44
CA MET A 1 7.52 36.93 -47.59
C MET A 1 6.83 37.05 -46.24
N THR A 2 5.71 37.75 -46.15
CA THR A 2 4.94 37.91 -44.91
C THR A 2 3.87 36.83 -44.86
N THR A 3 3.79 36.08 -43.76
CA THR A 3 2.76 35.05 -43.54
C THR A 3 1.54 35.67 -42.87
N GLU A 4 0.35 35.41 -43.41
CA GLU A 4 -0.92 35.80 -42.77
C GLU A 4 -1.18 34.94 -41.51
N VAL A 5 -1.67 35.57 -40.45
CA VAL A 5 -1.98 34.91 -39.17
C VAL A 5 -3.46 35.09 -38.86
N ILE A 6 -4.18 33.97 -38.66
CA ILE A 6 -5.59 33.96 -38.30
C ILE A 6 -5.72 33.57 -36.83
N LEU A 7 -6.15 34.51 -35.99
CA LEU A 7 -6.27 34.32 -34.54
C LEU A 7 -7.67 33.84 -34.16
N HIS A 8 -7.80 32.58 -33.73
CA HIS A 8 -9.04 32.04 -33.18
C HIS A 8 -9.06 32.19 -31.66
N TYR A 9 -10.15 32.75 -31.11
CA TYR A 9 -10.33 32.94 -29.67
C TYR A 9 -11.74 32.56 -29.23
N ARG A 10 -11.94 32.38 -27.92
CA ARG A 10 -13.22 31.96 -27.35
C ARG A 10 -14.20 33.14 -27.22
N PRO A 11 -15.53 32.92 -27.36
CA PRO A 11 -16.50 34.01 -27.40
C PRO A 11 -16.67 34.78 -26.08
N TYR A 12 -16.22 34.21 -24.96
CA TYR A 12 -16.30 34.83 -23.62
C TYR A 12 -15.03 35.57 -23.20
N GLU A 13 -14.05 35.70 -24.10
CA GLU A 13 -12.83 36.45 -23.82
C GLU A 13 -13.11 37.95 -23.80
N SER A 14 -12.89 38.60 -22.66
CA SER A 14 -13.26 40.01 -22.46
C SER A 14 -12.30 41.01 -23.12
N GLU A 15 -11.04 40.64 -23.37
CA GLU A 15 -9.98 41.55 -23.80
C GLU A 15 -9.49 41.25 -25.23
N THR A 16 -10.43 41.16 -26.18
CA THR A 16 -10.14 40.81 -27.59
C THR A 16 -9.13 41.74 -28.27
N THR A 17 -9.07 43.01 -27.86
CA THR A 17 -8.13 44.01 -28.40
C THR A 17 -6.68 43.81 -27.96
N GLN A 18 -6.44 43.09 -26.87
CA GLN A 18 -5.10 42.78 -26.38
C GLN A 18 -4.54 41.48 -26.96
N LEU A 19 -5.40 40.57 -27.41
CA LEU A 19 -5.02 39.27 -27.95
C LEU A 19 -3.98 39.32 -29.06
N PRO A 20 -4.01 40.27 -30.02
CA PRO A 20 -2.95 40.38 -31.04
C PRO A 20 -1.55 40.62 -30.45
N LYS A 21 -1.45 41.46 -29.41
CA LYS A 21 -0.16 41.75 -28.74
C LYS A 21 0.38 40.55 -27.97
N ILE A 22 -0.52 39.71 -27.45
CA ILE A 22 -0.15 38.47 -26.75
C ILE A 22 0.29 37.42 -27.78
N ALA A 23 -0.48 37.27 -28.87
CA ALA A 23 -0.16 36.35 -29.95
C ALA A 23 1.17 36.70 -30.63
N GLU A 24 1.47 37.99 -30.79
CA GLU A 24 2.76 38.48 -31.30
C GLU A 24 3.94 37.92 -30.47
N LYS A 25 3.85 37.98 -29.14
CA LYS A 25 4.88 37.40 -28.26
C LYS A 25 4.96 35.87 -28.33
N ALA A 26 3.84 35.20 -28.59
CA ALA A 26 3.80 33.74 -28.67
C ALA A 26 4.35 33.20 -30.00
N ILE A 27 4.19 33.96 -31.09
CA ILE A 27 4.70 33.63 -32.43
C ILE A 27 6.17 34.04 -32.56
N GLN A 28 6.64 34.97 -31.72
CA GLN A 28 8.04 35.40 -31.73
C GLN A 28 8.98 34.22 -31.45
N ASP A 29 9.95 34.04 -32.34
CA ASP A 29 11.02 33.05 -32.14
C ASP A 29 11.75 33.32 -30.82
N PHE A 30 12.03 32.25 -30.09
CA PHE A 30 12.75 32.29 -28.83
C PHE A 30 13.96 31.34 -28.90
N PRO A 31 15.00 31.58 -28.09
CA PRO A 31 16.18 30.73 -28.10
C PRO A 31 15.81 29.28 -27.73
N THR A 32 15.98 28.37 -28.68
CA THR A 32 15.70 26.96 -28.48
C THR A 32 16.87 26.29 -27.77
N ARG A 33 16.56 25.46 -26.76
CA ARG A 33 17.57 24.63 -26.12
C ARG A 33 18.03 23.56 -27.12
N PRO A 34 19.34 23.27 -27.24
CA PRO A 34 19.80 22.15 -28.06
C PRO A 34 19.16 20.85 -27.55
N LEU A 35 18.71 20.00 -28.48
CA LEU A 35 18.14 18.70 -28.15
C LEU A 35 19.22 17.79 -27.57
N SER A 36 19.18 17.57 -26.26
CA SER A 36 20.07 16.65 -25.59
C SER A 36 19.85 15.23 -26.11
N ARG A 37 20.92 14.59 -26.59
CA ARG A 37 20.89 13.16 -26.89
C ARG A 37 20.97 12.37 -25.59
N PHE A 38 20.21 11.30 -25.50
CA PHE A 38 20.31 10.38 -24.37
C PHE A 38 21.69 9.71 -24.40
N ILE A 39 22.38 9.76 -23.25
CA ILE A 39 23.66 9.09 -23.04
C ILE A 39 23.56 8.37 -21.69
N PRO A 40 23.74 7.04 -21.64
CA PRO A 40 23.82 6.32 -20.37
C PRO A 40 24.96 6.88 -19.52
N TRP A 41 24.68 7.25 -18.28
CA TRP A 41 25.72 7.71 -17.35
C TRP A 41 26.75 6.62 -17.05
N PHE A 42 26.33 5.36 -17.13
CA PHE A 42 27.18 4.19 -16.94
C PHE A 42 27.11 3.33 -18.20
N PRO A 43 28.14 3.37 -19.08
CA PRO A 43 28.18 2.50 -20.24
C PRO A 43 28.30 1.04 -19.82
N HIS A 44 27.89 0.13 -20.70
CA HIS A 44 28.01 -1.29 -20.44
C HIS A 44 29.49 -1.69 -20.42
N ASP A 45 30.03 -1.85 -19.23
CA ASP A 45 31.39 -2.31 -18.99
C ASP A 45 31.33 -3.83 -18.77
N GLY A 46 31.65 -4.61 -19.81
CA GLY A 46 31.65 -6.08 -19.75
C GLY A 46 32.63 -6.66 -18.72
N SER A 47 33.50 -5.84 -18.14
CA SER A 47 34.39 -6.21 -17.03
C SER A 47 33.73 -6.11 -15.64
N ARG A 48 32.63 -5.36 -15.50
CA ARG A 48 31.93 -5.14 -14.24
C ARG A 48 30.71 -6.04 -14.13
N LEU A 49 30.87 -7.17 -13.45
CA LEU A 49 29.76 -8.09 -13.20
C LEU A 49 28.86 -7.54 -12.06
N PRO A 50 27.54 -7.43 -12.28
CA PRO A 50 26.63 -7.01 -11.23
C PRO A 50 26.56 -8.08 -10.14
N LEU A 51 26.49 -7.64 -8.88
CA LEU A 51 26.29 -8.54 -7.74
C LEU A 51 24.85 -9.08 -7.77
N LYS A 52 24.69 -10.37 -8.05
CA LYS A 52 23.39 -11.05 -8.04
C LYS A 52 23.20 -11.78 -6.71
N PRO A 53 22.05 -11.60 -6.02
CA PRO A 53 21.75 -12.40 -4.84
C PRO A 53 21.70 -13.89 -5.20
N LYS A 54 22.27 -14.75 -4.33
CA LYS A 54 22.26 -16.21 -4.53
C LYS A 54 20.84 -16.78 -4.55
N ARG A 55 19.92 -16.17 -3.81
CA ARG A 55 18.53 -16.63 -3.70
C ARG A 55 17.69 -16.07 -4.84
N LEU A 56 16.93 -16.95 -5.48
CA LEU A 56 15.91 -16.57 -6.43
C LEU A 56 14.66 -16.06 -5.67
N PRO A 57 13.88 -15.15 -6.29
CA PRO A 57 12.56 -14.82 -5.77
C PRO A 57 11.69 -16.08 -5.71
N PRO A 58 10.73 -16.15 -4.77
CA PRO A 58 9.80 -17.26 -4.71
C PRO A 58 8.99 -17.32 -6.02
N VAL A 59 9.04 -18.47 -6.68
CA VAL A 59 8.19 -18.76 -7.84
C VAL A 59 6.96 -19.50 -7.31
N ILE A 60 5.78 -18.92 -7.48
CA ILE A 60 4.52 -19.55 -7.10
C ILE A 60 4.12 -20.47 -8.26
N SER A 61 3.91 -21.77 -8.00
CA SER A 61 3.41 -22.70 -9.02
C SER A 61 1.94 -22.42 -9.32
N GLU A 62 1.47 -22.87 -10.48
CA GLU A 62 0.06 -22.73 -10.87
C GLU A 62 -0.86 -23.47 -9.88
N GLU A 63 -0.45 -24.62 -9.35
CA GLU A 63 -1.20 -25.30 -8.27
C GLU A 63 -1.24 -24.46 -6.99
N ALA A 64 -0.11 -23.85 -6.60
CA ALA A 64 -0.07 -23.00 -5.42
C ALA A 64 -0.92 -21.72 -5.58
N THR A 65 -1.09 -21.22 -6.81
CA THR A 65 -2.04 -20.13 -7.07
C THR A 65 -3.49 -20.59 -6.94
N GLU A 66 -3.80 -21.81 -7.37
CA GLU A 66 -5.16 -22.36 -7.29
C GLU A 66 -5.56 -22.70 -5.86
N ASP A 67 -4.64 -23.23 -5.04
CA ASP A 67 -4.84 -23.42 -3.60
C ASP A 67 -5.15 -22.09 -2.90
N VAL A 68 -4.39 -21.03 -3.22
CA VAL A 68 -4.65 -19.69 -2.67
C VAL A 68 -6.02 -19.16 -3.10
N ARG A 69 -6.44 -19.40 -4.35
CA ARG A 69 -7.79 -19.05 -4.82
C ARG A 69 -8.86 -19.79 -4.03
N GLN A 70 -8.72 -21.10 -3.82
CA GLN A 70 -9.68 -21.88 -3.03
C GLN A 70 -9.83 -21.33 -1.61
N TYR A 71 -8.75 -20.91 -0.96
CA TYR A 71 -8.83 -20.26 0.35
C TYR A 71 -9.50 -18.88 0.33
N LEU A 72 -9.38 -18.13 -0.77
CA LEU A 72 -10.11 -16.87 -0.96
C LEU A 72 -11.61 -17.14 -1.16
N THR A 73 -11.97 -18.11 -1.99
CA THR A 73 -13.37 -18.47 -2.26
C THR A 73 -14.11 -18.98 -1.01
N ILE A 74 -13.44 -19.73 -0.13
CA ILE A 74 -14.03 -20.18 1.16
C ILE A 74 -14.26 -18.99 2.11
N SER A 75 -13.46 -17.92 2.00
CA SER A 75 -13.61 -16.70 2.81
C SER A 75 -14.61 -15.70 2.23
N GLU A 76 -15.07 -15.87 0.99
CA GLU A 76 -15.93 -14.93 0.26
C GLU A 76 -17.43 -15.17 0.49
N HIS A 77 -17.83 -16.24 1.16
CA HIS A 77 -19.24 -16.62 1.27
C HIS A 77 -20.12 -15.68 2.12
N ASP A 78 -19.55 -14.65 2.77
CA ASP A 78 -20.33 -13.69 3.58
C ASP A 78 -20.11 -12.21 3.24
N ILE A 79 -19.36 -11.85 2.19
CA ILE A 79 -19.19 -10.44 1.80
C ILE A 79 -19.27 -10.33 0.28
N LYS A 80 -20.29 -9.64 -0.22
CA LYS A 80 -20.32 -9.10 -1.60
C LYS A 80 -19.17 -8.11 -1.76
N LEU A 81 -17.97 -8.63 -2.03
CA LEU A 81 -16.80 -7.85 -2.36
C LEU A 81 -17.02 -7.29 -3.76
N GLN A 82 -17.30 -5.99 -3.90
CA GLN A 82 -17.11 -5.34 -5.19
C GLN A 82 -15.61 -5.42 -5.48
N SER A 83 -15.22 -6.38 -6.32
CA SER A 83 -13.88 -6.51 -6.87
C SER A 83 -13.54 -5.23 -7.61
N TYR A 84 -12.82 -4.31 -6.96
CA TYR A 84 -12.22 -3.17 -7.63
C TYR A 84 -10.97 -3.64 -8.36
N ASP A 85 -11.15 -3.98 -9.63
CA ASP A 85 -10.05 -4.21 -10.54
C ASP A 85 -9.74 -2.88 -11.25
N CYS A 86 -8.65 -2.22 -10.83
CA CYS A 86 -8.19 -0.96 -11.41
C CYS A 86 -7.57 -1.13 -12.81
N THR A 87 -7.51 -2.36 -13.33
CA THR A 87 -6.94 -2.66 -14.65
C THR A 87 -8.00 -2.86 -15.74
N VAL A 88 -9.29 -2.81 -15.38
CA VAL A 88 -10.41 -3.10 -16.30
C VAL A 88 -10.39 -2.23 -17.57
N ASP A 89 -9.91 -0.99 -17.47
CA ASP A 89 -9.84 -0.04 -18.58
C ASP A 89 -8.43 0.19 -19.14
N LEU A 90 -7.42 -0.49 -18.59
CA LEU A 90 -6.02 -0.34 -18.99
C LEU A 90 -5.61 -1.52 -19.89
N LEU A 91 -5.84 -1.36 -21.19
CA LEU A 91 -5.54 -2.36 -22.22
C LEU A 91 -4.09 -2.87 -22.22
N GLU A 92 -3.15 -2.11 -21.65
CA GLU A 92 -1.73 -2.48 -21.52
C GLU A 92 -1.46 -3.59 -20.49
N PHE A 93 -2.37 -3.80 -19.54
CA PHE A 93 -2.25 -4.82 -18.48
C PHE A 93 -3.10 -6.06 -18.73
N GLN A 94 -3.86 -6.10 -19.83
CA GLN A 94 -4.58 -7.31 -20.21
C GLN A 94 -3.60 -8.40 -20.65
N PRO A 95 -3.66 -9.61 -20.07
CA PRO A 95 -2.79 -10.71 -20.48
C PRO A 95 -3.05 -11.02 -21.95
N ASN A 96 -2.06 -10.72 -22.79
CA ASN A 96 -2.16 -10.91 -24.24
C ASN A 96 -1.99 -12.41 -24.55
N LEU A 97 -3.06 -13.19 -24.33
CA LEU A 97 -3.11 -14.65 -24.51
C LEU A 97 -2.71 -15.10 -25.93
N LYS A 98 -2.64 -14.17 -26.90
CA LYS A 98 -2.24 -14.43 -28.29
C LYS A 98 -0.72 -14.34 -28.56
N LYS A 99 0.11 -13.90 -27.61
CA LYS A 99 1.59 -13.84 -27.76
C LYS A 99 2.31 -14.89 -26.91
N LYS A 100 1.84 -16.14 -26.97
CA LYS A 100 2.65 -17.31 -26.62
C LYS A 100 3.51 -17.66 -27.85
N LYS A 101 4.67 -17.00 -28.04
CA LYS A 101 5.71 -17.46 -28.98
C LYS A 101 7.07 -16.79 -28.72
N HIS A 102 8.00 -17.64 -28.31
CA HIS A 102 9.47 -17.49 -28.31
C HIS A 102 10.13 -16.49 -27.37
N LEU A 103 10.57 -17.02 -26.23
CA LEU A 103 11.98 -16.94 -25.81
C LEU A 103 12.35 -18.20 -25.02
N ILE A 104 12.29 -19.34 -25.71
CA ILE A 104 13.03 -20.53 -25.32
C ILE A 104 14.38 -20.44 -26.04
N ARG A 105 15.45 -20.09 -25.32
CA ARG A 105 16.79 -20.51 -25.67
C ARG A 105 17.44 -21.10 -24.43
N SER A 106 17.44 -22.41 -24.45
CA SER A 106 18.15 -23.40 -23.63
C SER A 106 19.50 -22.97 -23.09
N HIS A 107 19.75 -23.32 -21.83
CA HIS A 107 20.94 -24.10 -21.49
C HIS A 107 20.54 -25.25 -20.58
N THR A 108 20.51 -26.42 -21.20
CA THR A 108 20.47 -27.74 -20.58
C THR A 108 21.82 -27.97 -19.88
N LEU A 109 21.80 -28.26 -18.58
CA LEU A 109 22.75 -29.20 -18.01
C LEU A 109 22.03 -30.06 -16.98
N ASN A 110 22.04 -31.35 -17.28
CA ASN A 110 21.62 -32.48 -16.47
C ASN A 110 22.13 -32.33 -15.03
N GLU A 111 21.24 -32.41 -14.04
CA GLU A 111 21.60 -32.98 -12.74
C GLU A 111 20.45 -33.87 -12.26
N GLN A 112 20.82 -35.12 -12.02
CA GLN A 112 19.96 -36.24 -11.73
C GLN A 112 19.20 -36.02 -10.43
N THR A 113 17.91 -36.34 -10.51
CA THR A 113 17.03 -36.70 -9.41
C THR A 113 17.71 -37.71 -8.50
N ASN A 114 17.93 -37.37 -7.24
CA ASN A 114 17.95 -38.36 -6.17
C ASN A 114 16.82 -38.03 -5.20
N SER A 115 15.74 -38.76 -5.41
CA SER A 115 14.65 -38.98 -4.48
C SER A 115 15.19 -39.59 -3.19
N GLY A 116 14.97 -38.89 -2.08
CA GLY A 116 15.08 -39.44 -0.74
C GLY A 116 13.84 -39.03 0.03
N SER A 117 12.76 -39.80 -0.13
CA SER A 117 11.62 -39.74 0.76
C SER A 117 12.03 -40.30 2.12
N LEU A 118 11.75 -39.54 3.18
CA LEU A 118 11.40 -40.14 4.45
C LEU A 118 10.28 -39.30 5.05
N ASP A 119 9.09 -39.89 4.97
CA ASP A 119 7.94 -39.58 5.80
C ASP A 119 8.38 -39.52 7.26
N GLU A 120 8.05 -38.43 7.93
CA GLU A 120 7.70 -38.52 9.35
C GLU A 120 6.52 -37.61 9.60
N GLN A 121 5.41 -38.27 9.97
CA GLN A 121 4.17 -37.71 10.42
C GLN A 121 4.43 -36.65 11.48
N SER A 122 4.10 -35.39 11.18
CA SER A 122 4.10 -34.31 12.16
C SER A 122 2.79 -33.57 12.02
N GLU A 123 1.94 -33.74 13.03
CA GLU A 123 0.71 -33.00 13.28
C GLU A 123 0.79 -31.56 12.73
N LYS A 124 -0.29 -31.10 12.09
CA LYS A 124 -0.50 -29.70 11.66
C LYS A 124 -0.52 -28.75 12.88
N ARG A 125 0.58 -28.60 13.61
CA ARG A 125 0.82 -27.43 14.46
C ARG A 125 0.89 -26.26 13.49
N LYS A 126 -0.15 -25.42 13.48
CA LYS A 126 -0.13 -24.11 12.80
C LYS A 126 1.18 -23.43 13.19
N ARG A 127 2.17 -23.43 12.31
CA ARG A 127 3.42 -22.70 12.54
C ARG A 127 3.05 -21.22 12.45
N HIS A 128 2.70 -20.64 13.59
CA HIS A 128 2.40 -19.22 13.69
C HIS A 128 3.62 -18.45 13.18
N LYS A 129 3.46 -17.78 12.03
CA LYS A 129 4.51 -16.97 11.42
C LYS A 129 4.95 -15.91 12.44
N LYS A 130 6.25 -15.61 12.53
CA LYS A 130 6.78 -14.65 13.53
C LYS A 130 6.10 -13.28 13.49
N ARG A 131 5.66 -12.86 12.29
CA ARG A 131 4.89 -11.64 12.03
C ARG A 131 3.78 -11.93 11.04
N SER A 132 2.66 -11.26 11.20
CA SER A 132 1.55 -11.23 10.24
C SER A 132 1.11 -9.79 10.01
N TRP A 133 0.51 -9.52 8.85
CA TRP A 133 0.04 -8.19 8.44
C TRP A 133 -1.43 -8.24 8.04
N SER A 134 -2.13 -7.12 8.22
CA SER A 134 -3.51 -6.90 7.78
C SER A 134 -3.65 -5.45 7.33
N VAL A 135 -4.46 -5.19 6.31
CA VAL A 135 -4.58 -3.90 5.63
C VAL A 135 -6.05 -3.65 5.31
N SER A 136 -6.57 -2.47 5.65
CA SER A 136 -7.93 -2.06 5.27
C SER A 136 -7.97 -1.68 3.80
N LEU A 137 -9.06 -2.00 3.10
CA LEU A 137 -9.29 -1.51 1.75
C LEU A 137 -9.88 -0.08 1.79
N PRO A 138 -9.63 0.73 0.75
CA PRO A 138 -10.32 2.01 0.61
C PRO A 138 -11.84 1.77 0.55
N SER A 139 -12.56 2.33 1.50
CA SER A 139 -14.02 2.23 1.61
C SER A 139 -14.63 3.62 1.42
N SER A 140 -15.58 3.75 0.51
CA SER A 140 -16.33 5.00 0.27
C SER A 140 -17.20 5.42 1.44
N ASN A 141 -17.38 4.54 2.44
CA ASN A 141 -18.36 4.71 3.52
C ASN A 141 -17.75 5.26 4.82
N CYS A 142 -16.43 5.50 4.87
CA CYS A 142 -15.74 5.88 6.11
C CYS A 142 -15.77 7.38 6.46
N THR A 143 -16.49 8.22 5.71
CA THR A 143 -16.43 9.68 5.88
C THR A 143 -17.45 10.28 6.85
N GLU A 144 -18.41 9.50 7.35
CA GLU A 144 -19.62 10.08 7.98
C GLU A 144 -19.49 10.44 9.48
N ASN A 145 -18.48 9.95 10.21
CA ASN A 145 -18.38 10.15 11.68
C ASN A 145 -16.97 10.52 12.16
N ILE A 146 -16.31 11.47 11.49
CA ILE A 146 -15.01 11.98 11.95
C ILE A 146 -15.27 13.20 12.85
N PHE A 147 -15.29 12.96 14.15
CA PHE A 147 -15.30 14.03 15.14
C PHE A 147 -13.95 14.75 15.17
N PRO A 148 -13.90 16.05 15.50
CA PRO A 148 -12.64 16.74 15.69
C PRO A 148 -11.83 16.05 16.80
N LEU A 149 -10.51 15.99 16.62
CA LEU A 149 -9.58 15.47 17.62
C LEU A 149 -9.74 16.24 18.95
N SER A 150 -9.56 15.56 20.08
CA SER A 150 -9.57 16.19 21.41
C SER A 150 -8.54 17.31 21.50
N GLU A 151 -8.86 18.34 22.28
CA GLU A 151 -7.99 19.52 22.49
C GLU A 151 -6.57 19.10 22.92
N LYS A 152 -6.48 18.14 23.84
CA LYS A 152 -5.21 17.56 24.31
C LYS A 152 -4.36 16.98 23.16
N LEU A 153 -4.98 16.26 22.23
CA LEU A 153 -4.28 15.71 21.08
C LEU A 153 -3.92 16.81 20.09
N GLN A 154 -4.81 17.77 19.84
CA GLN A 154 -4.54 18.92 18.97
C GLN A 154 -3.33 19.73 19.47
N ASP A 155 -3.24 20.00 20.77
CA ASP A 155 -2.12 20.74 21.37
C ASP A 155 -0.80 19.97 21.22
N SER A 156 -0.85 18.65 21.40
CA SER A 156 0.31 17.78 21.19
C SER A 156 0.78 17.79 19.74
N LEU A 157 -0.15 17.79 18.78
CA LEU A 157 0.17 17.85 17.34
C LEU A 157 0.74 19.23 16.95
N LYS A 158 0.19 20.32 17.49
CA LYS A 158 0.70 21.68 17.28
C LYS A 158 2.11 21.84 17.83
N ALA A 159 2.36 21.39 19.07
CA ALA A 159 3.68 21.46 19.70
C ALA A 159 4.75 20.71 18.91
N LEU A 160 4.39 19.59 18.27
CA LEU A 160 5.29 18.76 17.46
C LEU A 160 5.32 19.15 15.98
N ASN A 161 4.50 20.13 15.56
CA ASN A 161 4.30 20.54 14.17
C ASN A 161 3.99 19.35 13.24
N LEU A 162 3.11 18.45 13.68
CA LEU A 162 2.74 17.24 12.96
C LEU A 162 1.56 17.50 12.00
N HIS A 163 1.72 17.09 10.74
CA HIS A 163 0.68 17.21 9.74
C HIS A 163 -0.37 16.09 9.86
N SER A 164 -1.65 16.39 9.58
CA SER A 164 -2.78 15.46 9.79
C SER A 164 -2.69 14.14 9.00
N PHE A 165 -1.97 14.12 7.88
CA PHE A 165 -1.72 12.90 7.08
C PHE A 165 -0.46 12.13 7.49
N TYR A 166 0.22 12.51 8.59
CA TYR A 166 1.31 11.70 9.10
C TYR A 166 0.79 10.36 9.59
N ARG A 167 1.67 9.34 9.48
CA ARG A 167 1.35 8.00 9.95
C ARG A 167 1.70 7.84 11.42
N ALA A 168 0.70 7.47 12.21
CA ALA A 168 0.83 7.13 13.62
C ALA A 168 0.56 5.63 13.83
N ARG A 169 0.99 5.09 14.97
CA ARG A 169 0.71 3.70 15.38
C ARG A 169 0.12 3.64 16.78
N TRP A 170 -0.98 2.92 16.93
CA TRP A 170 -1.45 2.44 18.21
C TRP A 170 -0.71 1.15 18.58
N THR A 171 -0.30 1.03 19.84
CA THR A 171 0.30 -0.19 20.39
C THR A 171 -0.67 -0.83 21.37
N ILE A 172 -1.02 -2.09 21.09
CA ILE A 172 -1.81 -2.95 21.96
C ILE A 172 -0.86 -3.98 22.57
N GLU A 173 -0.74 -3.98 23.89
CA GLU A 173 0.12 -4.90 24.63
C GLU A 173 -0.69 -6.07 25.18
N HIS A 174 -0.08 -7.24 25.34
CA HIS A 174 -0.76 -8.39 25.93
C HIS A 174 -1.36 -8.11 27.33
N THR A 175 -0.74 -7.22 28.11
CA THR A 175 -1.18 -6.84 29.46
C THR A 175 -2.55 -6.16 29.49
N ILE A 176 -2.97 -5.55 28.39
CA ILE A 176 -4.26 -4.86 28.27
C ILE A 176 -5.34 -5.70 27.59
N CYS A 177 -5.02 -6.94 27.20
CA CYS A 177 -5.93 -7.84 26.46
C CYS A 177 -6.96 -8.56 27.35
N ASN A 178 -7.14 -8.16 28.62
CA ASN A 178 -8.00 -8.86 29.59
C ASN A 178 -7.69 -10.39 29.60
N ASN A 179 -8.69 -11.24 29.82
CA ASN A 179 -8.56 -12.70 29.76
C ASN A 179 -8.40 -13.27 28.33
N GLN A 180 -8.18 -12.43 27.31
CA GLN A 180 -8.04 -12.87 25.91
C GLN A 180 -6.57 -12.99 25.53
N THR A 181 -6.25 -13.96 24.68
CA THR A 181 -4.90 -14.07 24.14
C THR A 181 -4.65 -12.99 23.08
N LEU A 182 -3.37 -12.67 22.83
CA LEU A 182 -3.00 -11.75 21.77
C LEU A 182 -3.48 -12.23 20.38
N GLU A 183 -3.60 -13.55 20.18
CA GLU A 183 -4.10 -14.12 18.93
C GLU A 183 -5.61 -13.93 18.78
N ASP A 184 -6.39 -14.03 19.85
CA ASP A 184 -7.84 -13.76 19.82
C ASP A 184 -8.11 -12.30 19.44
N ILE A 185 -7.32 -11.38 20.02
CA ILE A 185 -7.37 -9.96 19.68
C ILE A 185 -6.95 -9.72 18.23
N TRP A 186 -5.92 -10.41 17.76
CA TRP A 186 -5.46 -10.33 16.38
C TRP A 186 -6.52 -10.82 15.39
N GLU A 187 -7.21 -11.91 15.68
CA GLU A 187 -8.29 -12.45 14.85
C GLU A 187 -9.48 -11.47 14.79
N LYS A 188 -9.91 -10.93 15.94
CA LYS A 188 -10.96 -9.91 16.00
C LYS A 188 -10.58 -8.66 15.22
N LEU A 189 -9.34 -8.17 15.38
CA LEU A 189 -8.85 -7.03 14.64
C LEU A 189 -8.83 -7.27 13.13
N ASN A 190 -8.40 -8.45 12.69
CA ASN A 190 -8.43 -8.80 11.27
C ASN A 190 -9.84 -8.75 10.70
N ARG A 191 -10.84 -9.21 11.46
CA ARG A 191 -12.25 -9.11 11.05
C ARG A 191 -12.68 -7.65 10.90
N ILE A 192 -12.37 -6.80 11.88
CA ILE A 192 -12.70 -5.35 11.84
C ILE A 192 -12.04 -4.66 10.63
N ILE A 193 -10.77 -4.94 10.36
CA ILE A 193 -10.03 -4.38 9.22
C ILE A 193 -10.63 -4.85 7.89
N ARG A 194 -10.97 -6.14 7.77
CA ARG A 194 -11.60 -6.71 6.57
C ARG A 194 -13.00 -6.18 6.33
N CYS A 195 -13.75 -5.87 7.38
CA CYS A 195 -15.06 -5.23 7.28
C CYS A 195 -14.98 -3.73 6.98
N ASN A 196 -13.78 -3.18 6.73
CA ASN A 196 -13.53 -1.75 6.47
C ASN A 196 -14.09 -0.82 7.57
N GLU A 197 -14.14 -1.29 8.82
CA GLU A 197 -14.57 -0.46 9.96
C GLU A 197 -13.46 0.51 10.42
N LEU A 198 -12.23 0.32 9.95
CA LEU A 198 -11.07 1.13 10.29
C LEU A 198 -10.52 1.85 9.04
N PRO A 199 -10.56 3.20 8.99
CA PRO A 199 -10.16 3.94 7.80
C PRO A 199 -8.65 3.90 7.60
N SER A 200 -8.22 3.48 6.40
CA SER A 200 -6.81 3.51 5.98
C SER A 200 -5.89 2.88 7.04
N CYS A 201 -6.27 1.80 7.71
CA CYS A 201 -5.53 1.17 8.80
C CYS A 201 -4.74 -0.06 8.36
N ASN A 202 -3.51 -0.17 8.86
CA ASN A 202 -2.66 -1.34 8.64
C ASN A 202 -2.27 -1.90 10.00
N ALA A 203 -2.30 -3.21 10.20
CA ALA A 203 -1.93 -3.81 11.46
C ALA A 203 -0.86 -4.89 11.30
N THR A 204 -0.05 -5.06 12.33
CA THR A 204 0.90 -6.17 12.43
C THR A 204 0.97 -6.70 13.85
N ILE A 205 0.99 -8.02 13.98
CA ILE A 205 1.25 -8.70 15.26
C ILE A 205 2.74 -9.02 15.40
N GLN A 206 3.30 -8.59 16.53
CA GLN A 206 4.67 -8.81 16.96
C GLN A 206 4.67 -9.83 18.11
N ARG A 207 4.54 -11.11 17.78
CA ARG A 207 4.40 -12.20 18.78
C ARG A 207 5.53 -12.24 19.81
N HIS A 208 6.76 -12.00 19.38
CA HIS A 208 7.94 -11.95 20.24
C HIS A 208 7.96 -10.79 21.23
N LEU A 209 7.23 -9.70 20.95
CA LEU A 209 7.09 -8.55 21.85
C LEU A 209 5.78 -8.60 22.65
N GLY A 210 4.90 -9.56 22.37
CA GLY A 210 3.55 -9.57 22.95
C GLY A 210 2.72 -8.35 22.55
N GLN A 211 2.94 -7.79 21.35
CA GLN A 211 2.32 -6.54 20.92
C GLN A 211 1.62 -6.68 19.56
N ILE A 212 0.55 -5.90 19.36
CA ILE A 212 -0.05 -5.62 18.06
C ILE A 212 0.12 -4.13 17.78
N TRP A 213 0.60 -3.80 16.58
CA TRP A 213 0.74 -2.42 16.13
C TRP A 213 -0.31 -2.14 15.08
N VAL A 214 -1.11 -1.10 15.29
CA VAL A 214 -2.14 -0.64 14.35
C VAL A 214 -1.78 0.75 13.87
N PHE A 215 -1.35 0.84 12.63
CA PHE A 215 -1.04 2.09 11.95
C PHE A 215 -2.31 2.75 11.44
N CYS A 216 -2.41 4.07 11.59
CA CYS A 216 -3.48 4.93 11.09
C CYS A 216 -2.94 6.34 10.78
N ASP A 217 -3.68 7.14 10.02
CA ASP A 217 -3.31 8.54 9.80
C ASP A 217 -3.69 9.37 11.03
N VAL A 218 -2.90 10.40 11.35
CA VAL A 218 -3.14 11.28 12.51
C VAL A 218 -4.56 11.86 12.51
N MET A 219 -5.08 12.20 11.33
CA MET A 219 -6.45 12.67 11.15
C MET A 219 -7.51 11.73 11.77
N TYR A 220 -7.28 10.42 11.74
CA TYR A 220 -8.23 9.41 12.21
C TYR A 220 -7.80 8.72 13.50
N CYS A 221 -6.66 9.10 14.08
CA CYS A 221 -6.03 8.29 15.11
C CYS A 221 -6.89 8.15 16.37
N GLU A 222 -7.58 9.21 16.80
CA GLU A 222 -8.43 9.16 17.98
C GLU A 222 -9.68 8.30 17.77
N TYR A 223 -10.35 8.46 16.62
CA TYR A 223 -11.46 7.60 16.20
C TYR A 223 -11.07 6.12 16.17
N VAL A 224 -9.93 5.82 15.53
CA VAL A 224 -9.36 4.46 15.47
C VAL A 224 -9.07 3.93 16.88
N GLY A 225 -8.47 4.75 17.75
CA GLY A 225 -8.18 4.37 19.14
C GLY A 225 -9.45 4.00 19.92
N GLY A 226 -10.51 4.80 19.77
CA GLY A 226 -11.82 4.53 20.38
C GLY A 226 -12.44 3.23 19.88
N LEU A 227 -12.39 2.99 18.57
CA LEU A 227 -12.92 1.76 17.96
C LEU A 227 -12.14 0.53 18.43
N LEU A 228 -10.80 0.62 18.48
CA LEU A 228 -9.95 -0.45 19.01
C LEU A 228 -10.31 -0.78 20.45
N LYS A 229 -10.44 0.22 21.33
CA LYS A 229 -10.84 0.00 22.73
C LYS A 229 -12.21 -0.64 22.85
N GLY A 230 -13.21 -0.09 22.15
CA GLY A 230 -14.59 -0.55 22.23
C GLY A 230 -14.79 -1.95 21.66
N ARG A 231 -14.36 -2.18 20.42
CA ARG A 231 -14.61 -3.45 19.69
C ARG A 231 -13.73 -4.61 20.16
N LEU A 232 -12.51 -4.33 20.64
CA LEU A 232 -11.61 -5.37 21.15
C LEU A 232 -11.74 -5.57 22.68
N ALA A 233 -12.56 -4.76 23.35
CA ALA A 233 -12.77 -4.79 24.80
C ALA A 233 -11.44 -4.74 25.58
N LEU A 234 -10.55 -3.82 25.17
CA LEU A 234 -9.23 -3.66 25.80
C LEU A 234 -9.38 -2.98 27.16
N THR A 235 -8.65 -3.49 28.16
CA THR A 235 -8.63 -2.96 29.52
C THR A 235 -7.37 -2.13 29.75
N GLY A 236 -7.52 -0.87 30.16
CA GLY A 236 -6.37 0.01 30.45
C GLY A 236 -6.09 1.03 29.34
N LYS A 237 -4.85 1.48 29.22
CA LYS A 237 -4.45 2.55 28.27
C LYS A 237 -3.78 1.97 27.03
N ILE A 238 -4.14 2.49 25.86
CA ILE A 238 -3.40 2.27 24.61
C ILE A 238 -2.56 3.51 24.30
N ASN A 239 -1.46 3.29 23.59
CA ASN A 239 -0.45 4.32 23.35
C ASN A 239 -0.30 4.61 21.85
N LEU A 240 -0.36 5.89 21.49
CA LEU A 240 -0.17 6.39 20.13
C LEU A 240 1.26 6.89 19.96
N PHE A 241 1.96 6.33 18.98
CA PHE A 241 3.32 6.70 18.64
C PHE A 241 3.42 7.26 17.23
N VAL A 242 4.27 8.26 17.04
CA VAL A 242 4.67 8.76 15.72
C VAL A 242 6.17 8.53 15.54
N HIS A 243 6.54 8.06 14.35
CA HIS A 243 7.95 7.83 14.00
C HIS A 243 8.75 9.14 14.16
N LYS A 244 9.94 9.06 14.77
CA LYS A 244 10.81 10.17 15.22
C LYS A 244 10.39 10.91 16.50
N TYR A 245 9.10 10.94 16.85
CA TYR A 245 8.61 11.70 18.01
C TYR A 245 8.28 10.83 19.23
N GLY A 246 8.14 9.52 19.04
CA GLY A 246 7.83 8.60 20.13
C GLY A 246 6.36 8.67 20.53
N LEU A 247 6.08 8.51 21.82
CA LEU A 247 4.73 8.53 22.38
C LEU A 247 4.18 9.96 22.35
N ILE A 248 3.07 10.17 21.67
CA ILE A 248 2.45 11.51 21.56
C ILE A 248 1.10 11.60 22.27
N PHE A 249 0.42 10.47 22.50
CA PHE A 249 -0.89 10.45 23.12
C PHE A 249 -1.20 9.07 23.70
N SER A 250 -2.06 9.02 24.72
CA SER A 250 -2.55 7.79 25.32
C SER A 250 -4.03 7.92 25.61
N MET A 251 -4.77 6.85 25.32
CA MET A 251 -6.22 6.75 25.55
C MET A 251 -6.51 5.63 26.52
#